data_AF-A0A0J5T197-F1
#
_entry.id   AF-A0A0J5T197-F1
#
_cell.length_a   1.000
_cell.length_b   1.000
_cell.length_c   1.000
_cell.angle_alpha   90.00
_cell.angle_beta   90.00
_cell.angle_gamma   90.00
#
_symmetry.space_group_name_H-M   'P 1'
#
loop_
_entity.id
_entity.type
_entity.pdbx_description
1 polymer ?
#
loop_
_entity_poly.entity_id
_entity_poly.type
_entity_poly.pdbx_seq_one_letter_code
_entity_poly.pdbx_strand_id
1 'polypeptide(L)'
;MEVRLLESGYKHNEQFYKDFLDDQIQLKDEYFTNEVVHLDEAPHFPIYIAQGSEAEKKDLFMEAFRVISHSYLDTDRDVHLNELFWHSLLITKRDYLLEQYPKIREGISHFNNIVLKKFDWENYIYKCVLGAQYINDAIADQEWREHYYTLLVDNLDLYNYIIKYEIFRNEQFLINILDIIYELDLSKALKAKITGREDLGKDERVGRRVIFEFNKSYPVIMSPLLEKEDLKPIFMEYMSYYDGSVVYS
;
A
#
# COMPACT_ATOMS: atom_id res chain seq x y z
N MET A 1 9.10 22.86 1.05
CA MET A 1 8.05 22.87 2.10
C MET A 1 8.59 22.30 3.40
N GLU A 2 8.30 22.94 4.53
CA GLU A 2 8.66 22.44 5.86
C GLU A 2 7.49 21.67 6.49
N VAL A 3 7.76 20.50 7.05
CA VAL A 3 6.79 19.66 7.78
C VAL A 3 7.27 19.51 9.22
N ARG A 4 6.64 20.22 10.15
CA ARG A 4 6.90 20.09 11.59
C ARG A 4 6.31 18.77 12.08
N LEU A 5 7.11 17.95 12.76
CA LEU A 5 6.63 16.66 13.26
C LEU A 5 5.75 16.83 14.49
N LEU A 6 4.61 16.14 14.50
CA LEU A 6 3.66 16.14 15.60
C LEU A 6 4.27 15.59 16.90
N GLU A 7 3.91 16.19 18.02
CA GLU A 7 4.17 15.65 19.36
C GLU A 7 3.25 14.45 19.63
N SER A 8 3.64 13.57 20.55
CA SER A 8 2.81 12.43 20.95
C SER A 8 1.42 12.85 21.51
N GLY A 9 0.41 11.98 21.37
CA GLY A 9 -0.93 12.22 21.96
C GLY A 9 -1.98 12.87 21.05
N TYR A 10 -1.68 13.09 19.76
CA TYR A 10 -2.66 13.59 18.77
C TYR A 10 -3.72 12.55 18.35
N LYS A 11 -3.41 11.25 18.44
CA LYS A 11 -4.32 10.19 18.01
C LYS A 11 -5.54 10.10 18.91
N HIS A 12 -6.72 9.92 18.30
CA HIS A 12 -8.00 9.83 19.01
C HIS A 12 -8.29 11.02 19.95
N ASN A 13 -7.66 12.18 19.71
CA ASN A 13 -7.83 13.39 20.50
C ASN A 13 -8.94 14.26 19.89
N GLU A 14 -10.04 14.44 20.63
CA GLU A 14 -11.17 15.25 20.18
C GLU A 14 -10.82 16.71 19.93
N GLN A 15 -9.94 17.28 20.75
CA GLN A 15 -9.53 18.67 20.60
C GLN A 15 -8.70 18.84 19.33
N PHE A 16 -7.76 17.92 19.08
CA PHE A 16 -6.98 17.90 17.85
C PHE A 16 -7.86 17.80 16.59
N TYR A 17 -8.90 16.96 16.62
CA TYR A 17 -9.86 16.86 15.52
C TYR A 17 -10.66 18.16 15.31
N LYS A 18 -11.13 18.80 16.38
CA LYS A 18 -11.82 20.11 16.28
C LYS A 18 -10.88 21.17 15.70
N ASP A 19 -9.65 21.22 16.19
CA ASP A 19 -8.64 22.16 15.69
C ASP A 19 -8.25 21.87 14.24
N PHE A 20 -8.28 20.61 13.78
CA PHE A 20 -8.15 20.27 12.36
C PHE A 20 -9.31 20.86 11.56
N LEU A 21 -10.55 20.71 12.03
CA LEU A 21 -11.71 21.27 11.34
C LEU A 21 -11.71 22.80 11.34
N ASP A 22 -11.22 23.44 12.38
CA ASP A 22 -11.24 24.90 12.55
C ASP A 22 -9.98 25.60 12.02
N ASP A 23 -9.08 24.84 11.37
CA ASP A 23 -7.81 25.33 10.83
C ASP A 23 -6.89 25.97 11.89
N GLN A 24 -6.87 25.36 13.08
CA GLN A 24 -6.14 25.87 14.25
C GLN A 24 -4.87 25.07 14.58
N ILE A 25 -4.68 23.87 14.01
CA ILE A 25 -3.53 23.01 14.38
C ILE A 25 -2.20 23.73 14.18
N GLN A 26 -1.99 24.34 13.02
CA GLN A 26 -0.71 24.99 12.66
C GLN A 26 -0.39 26.21 13.55
N LEU A 27 -1.37 26.75 14.27
CA LEU A 27 -1.23 27.89 15.17
C LEU A 27 -0.87 27.48 16.60
N LYS A 28 -0.90 26.19 16.93
CA LYS A 28 -0.71 25.66 18.28
C LYS A 28 0.60 24.88 18.37
N ASP A 29 1.64 25.54 18.84
CA ASP A 29 2.99 24.95 18.96
C ASP A 29 3.04 23.70 19.85
N GLU A 30 2.12 23.57 20.81
CA GLU A 30 2.00 22.39 21.69
C GLU A 30 1.73 21.08 20.94
N TYR A 31 1.27 21.14 19.69
CA TYR A 31 1.08 19.95 18.86
C TYR A 31 2.32 19.47 18.15
N PHE A 32 3.43 20.20 18.23
CA PHE A 32 4.62 19.90 17.44
C PHE A 32 5.85 19.75 18.32
N THR A 33 6.71 18.84 17.88
CA THR A 33 8.09 18.75 18.33
C THR A 33 8.93 19.87 17.69
N ASN A 34 10.22 19.93 18.04
CA ASN A 34 11.20 20.77 17.36
C ASN A 34 11.75 20.13 16.07
N GLU A 35 11.35 18.90 15.74
CA GLU A 35 11.83 18.19 14.56
C GLU A 35 11.06 18.63 13.31
N VAL A 36 11.80 18.82 12.22
CA VAL A 36 11.27 19.30 10.94
C VAL A 36 11.82 18.43 9.82
N VAL A 37 10.95 18.02 8.91
CA VAL A 37 11.31 17.38 7.65
C VAL A 37 11.14 18.40 6.52
N HIS A 38 12.15 18.49 5.66
CA HIS A 38 12.10 19.36 4.48
C HIS A 38 11.80 18.53 3.24
N LEU A 39 10.80 18.97 2.48
CA LEU A 39 10.46 18.45 1.16
C LEU A 39 10.72 19.54 0.13
N ASP A 40 11.09 19.19 -1.10
CA ASP A 40 11.15 20.17 -2.19
C ASP A 40 9.75 20.68 -2.51
N GLU A 41 8.84 19.74 -2.75
CA GLU A 41 7.42 19.98 -2.96
C GLU A 41 6.56 18.96 -2.19
N ALA A 42 5.29 19.28 -1.99
CA ALA A 42 4.34 18.36 -1.40
C ALA A 42 3.01 18.43 -2.15
N PRO A 43 2.94 17.93 -3.39
CA PRO A 43 1.69 17.86 -4.14
C PRO A 43 0.62 17.02 -3.42
N HIS A 44 -0.63 17.26 -3.77
CA HIS A 44 -1.74 16.43 -3.28
C HIS A 44 -1.78 15.10 -4.03
N PHE A 45 -2.31 14.06 -3.39
CA PHE A 45 -2.55 12.76 -4.01
C PHE A 45 -3.64 12.01 -3.23
N PRO A 46 -4.28 11.00 -3.84
CA PRO A 46 -5.30 10.20 -3.18
C PRO A 46 -4.73 9.41 -1.99
N ILE A 47 -5.24 9.67 -0.79
CA ILE A 47 -4.77 9.02 0.46
C ILE A 47 -5.72 7.94 0.99
N TYR A 48 -6.96 7.91 0.50
CA TYR A 48 -7.98 6.97 0.95
C TYR A 48 -8.83 6.47 -0.23
N ILE A 49 -8.52 5.25 -0.69
CA ILE A 49 -9.01 4.70 -1.97
C ILE A 49 -10.03 3.57 -1.70
N ALA A 50 -10.99 3.82 -0.81
CA ALA A 50 -11.97 2.81 -0.40
C ALA A 50 -13.24 2.79 -1.26
N GLN A 51 -13.59 3.91 -1.89
CA GLN A 51 -14.85 4.12 -2.62
C GLN A 51 -14.62 4.19 -4.13
N GLY A 52 -15.70 4.10 -4.91
CA GLY A 52 -15.66 4.09 -6.38
C GLY A 52 -15.61 2.68 -6.99
N SER A 53 -15.76 2.65 -8.32
CA SER A 53 -15.59 1.49 -9.19
C SER A 53 -14.14 1.00 -9.19
N GLU A 54 -13.91 -0.22 -9.68
CA GLU A 54 -12.54 -0.74 -9.82
C GLU A 54 -11.68 0.11 -10.76
N ALA A 55 -12.26 0.68 -11.80
CA ALA A 55 -11.57 1.59 -12.73
C ALA A 55 -11.17 2.90 -12.03
N GLU A 56 -12.09 3.55 -11.30
CA GLU A 56 -11.76 4.77 -10.56
C GLU A 56 -10.69 4.52 -9.49
N LYS A 57 -10.78 3.39 -8.77
CA LYS A 57 -9.75 3.01 -7.80
C LYS A 57 -8.39 2.82 -8.47
N LYS A 58 -8.37 2.18 -9.64
CA LYS A 58 -7.14 2.00 -10.42
C LYS A 58 -6.51 3.35 -10.74
N ASP A 59 -7.29 4.28 -11.28
CA ASP A 59 -6.78 5.62 -11.62
C ASP A 59 -6.24 6.36 -10.39
N LEU A 60 -6.93 6.30 -9.25
CA LEU A 60 -6.48 6.91 -7.99
C LEU A 60 -5.18 6.29 -7.46
N PHE A 61 -5.01 4.97 -7.58
CA PHE A 61 -3.75 4.32 -7.20
C PHE A 61 -2.62 4.73 -8.14
N MET A 62 -2.86 4.78 -9.45
CA MET A 62 -1.85 5.21 -10.43
C MET A 62 -1.44 6.66 -10.20
N GLU A 63 -2.39 7.55 -9.91
CA GLU A 63 -2.11 8.94 -9.50
C GLU A 63 -1.22 8.98 -8.24
N ALA A 64 -1.60 8.23 -7.20
CA ALA A 64 -0.83 8.16 -5.96
C ALA A 64 0.59 7.63 -6.19
N PHE A 65 0.78 6.58 -7.00
CA PHE A 65 2.09 6.04 -7.33
C PHE A 65 2.98 7.09 -8.00
N ARG A 66 2.47 7.77 -9.03
CA ARG A 66 3.22 8.79 -9.77
C ARG A 66 3.65 9.93 -8.86
N VAL A 67 2.72 10.46 -8.06
CA VAL A 67 3.00 11.56 -7.13
C VAL A 67 4.00 11.14 -6.04
N ILE A 68 3.81 9.96 -5.42
CA ILE A 68 4.72 9.47 -4.38
C ILE A 68 6.12 9.24 -4.95
N SER A 69 6.23 8.60 -6.11
CA SER A 69 7.53 8.33 -6.73
C SER A 69 8.28 9.60 -7.13
N HIS A 70 7.56 10.65 -7.52
CA HIS A 70 8.19 11.88 -8.00
C HIS A 70 8.57 12.85 -6.88
N SER A 71 7.77 12.90 -5.81
CA SER A 71 7.85 14.02 -4.85
C SER A 71 8.12 13.61 -3.42
N TYR A 72 7.96 12.33 -3.07
CA TYR A 72 8.05 11.86 -1.68
C TYR A 72 9.13 10.80 -1.44
N LEU A 73 9.53 10.05 -2.47
CA LEU A 73 10.61 9.06 -2.38
C LEU A 73 12.02 9.64 -2.40
N ASP A 74 12.18 10.94 -2.72
CA ASP A 74 13.48 11.62 -2.64
C ASP A 74 13.95 11.87 -1.19
N THR A 75 13.09 11.58 -0.21
CA THR A 75 13.44 11.61 1.22
C THR A 75 14.12 10.31 1.66
N ASP A 76 14.88 10.37 2.75
CA ASP A 76 15.43 9.18 3.39
C ASP A 76 14.35 8.13 3.67
N ARG A 77 14.71 6.86 3.55
CA ARG A 77 13.77 5.74 3.77
C ARG A 77 13.10 5.76 5.13
N ASP A 78 13.85 6.17 6.15
CA ASP A 78 13.34 6.32 7.51
C ASP A 78 12.29 7.43 7.63
N VAL A 79 12.22 8.37 6.68
CA VAL A 79 11.21 9.44 6.63
C VAL A 79 9.95 8.95 5.93
N HIS A 80 10.04 8.47 4.70
CA HIS A 80 8.85 8.06 3.95
C HIS A 80 8.22 6.75 4.47
N LEU A 81 8.93 5.99 5.31
CA LEU A 81 8.35 4.87 6.07
C LEU A 81 7.92 5.24 7.50
N ASN A 82 7.90 6.52 7.85
CA ASN A 82 7.51 7.00 9.18
C ASN A 82 6.05 7.46 9.23
N GLU A 83 5.28 6.83 10.12
CA GLU A 83 3.88 7.19 10.37
C GLU A 83 3.70 8.66 10.80
N LEU A 84 4.57 9.13 11.70
CA LEU A 84 4.52 10.48 12.25
C LEU A 84 4.72 11.51 11.15
N PHE A 85 5.65 11.26 10.23
CA PHE A 85 5.86 12.11 9.06
C PHE A 85 4.57 12.25 8.24
N TRP A 86 3.93 11.14 7.87
CA TRP A 86 2.70 11.19 7.08
C TRP A 86 1.56 11.90 7.82
N HIS A 87 1.33 11.60 9.10
CA HIS A 87 0.30 12.31 9.86
C HIS A 87 0.58 13.81 9.96
N SER A 88 1.85 14.19 10.16
CA SER A 88 2.28 15.59 10.23
C SER A 88 2.14 16.31 8.90
N LEU A 89 2.40 15.62 7.79
CA LEU A 89 2.17 16.16 6.45
C LEU A 89 0.67 16.32 6.14
N LEU A 90 -0.15 15.34 6.50
CA LEU A 90 -1.57 15.36 6.13
C LEU A 90 -2.35 16.47 6.83
N ILE A 91 -2.00 16.81 8.07
CA ILE A 91 -2.65 17.92 8.79
C ILE A 91 -2.40 19.28 8.13
N THR A 92 -1.34 19.44 7.33
CA THR A 92 -1.10 20.67 6.56
C THR A 92 -1.95 20.73 5.28
N LYS A 93 -2.63 19.63 4.92
CA LYS A 93 -3.41 19.50 3.68
C LYS A 93 -4.92 19.54 3.94
N ARG A 94 -5.35 20.23 5.02
CA ARG A 94 -6.73 20.29 5.51
C ARG A 94 -7.75 20.52 4.40
N ASP A 95 -7.59 21.59 3.61
CA ASP A 95 -8.59 21.99 2.62
C ASP A 95 -8.80 20.92 1.56
N TYR A 96 -7.71 20.40 1.00
CA TYR A 96 -7.74 19.27 0.08
C TYR A 96 -8.43 18.04 0.68
N LEU A 97 -8.06 17.66 1.90
CA LEU A 97 -8.63 16.49 2.57
C LEU A 97 -10.13 16.63 2.81
N LEU A 98 -10.55 17.81 3.26
CA LEU A 98 -11.95 18.11 3.52
C LEU A 98 -12.77 18.20 2.23
N GLU A 99 -12.18 18.67 1.12
CA GLU A 99 -12.83 18.67 -0.18
C GLU A 99 -12.99 17.24 -0.74
N GLN A 100 -11.91 16.46 -0.78
CA GLN A 100 -11.91 15.12 -1.37
C GLN A 100 -12.60 14.07 -0.50
N TYR A 101 -12.54 14.22 0.82
CA TYR A 101 -13.09 13.27 1.79
C TYR A 101 -14.04 13.99 2.77
N PRO A 102 -15.22 14.43 2.31
CA PRO A 102 -16.15 15.24 3.13
C PRO A 102 -16.59 14.52 4.40
N LYS A 103 -16.59 13.17 4.40
CA LYS A 103 -16.87 12.32 5.57
C LYS A 103 -15.99 12.61 6.77
N ILE A 104 -14.81 13.20 6.59
CA ILE A 104 -13.97 13.65 7.70
C ILE A 104 -14.75 14.56 8.64
N ARG A 105 -15.66 15.41 8.12
CA ARG A 105 -16.52 16.29 8.92
C ARG A 105 -17.59 15.57 9.72
N GLU A 106 -17.93 14.34 9.33
CA GLU A 106 -19.01 13.57 9.95
C GLU A 106 -18.60 12.98 11.31
N GLY A 107 -17.30 12.91 11.60
CA GLY A 107 -16.84 12.55 12.95
C GLY A 107 -15.38 12.13 13.05
N ILE A 108 -14.87 12.16 14.29
CA ILE A 108 -13.48 11.81 14.63
C ILE A 108 -13.08 10.40 14.18
N SER A 109 -14.03 9.46 14.11
CA SER A 109 -13.77 8.12 13.59
C SER A 109 -13.36 8.15 12.11
N HIS A 110 -14.05 8.94 11.29
CA HIS A 110 -13.68 9.13 9.88
C HIS A 110 -12.34 9.85 9.74
N PHE A 111 -12.11 10.90 10.53
CA PHE A 111 -10.82 11.58 10.59
C PHE A 111 -9.67 10.62 10.92
N ASN A 112 -9.80 9.81 11.98
CA ASN A 112 -8.77 8.85 12.34
C ASN A 112 -8.58 7.75 11.29
N ASN A 113 -9.64 7.32 10.61
CA ASN A 113 -9.54 6.26 9.60
C ASN A 113 -9.03 6.73 8.24
N ILE A 114 -9.06 8.04 7.97
CA ILE A 114 -8.65 8.64 6.69
C ILE A 114 -7.32 9.37 6.85
N VAL A 115 -7.21 10.27 7.84
CA VAL A 115 -6.07 11.18 8.02
C VAL A 115 -5.02 10.61 8.96
N LEU A 116 -5.43 10.03 10.09
CA LEU A 116 -4.53 9.48 11.11
C LEU A 116 -4.50 7.95 11.12
N LYS A 117 -4.76 7.33 9.96
CA LYS A 117 -4.85 5.89 9.85
C LYS A 117 -3.48 5.30 10.15
N LYS A 118 -3.44 4.34 11.07
CA LYS A 118 -2.22 3.60 11.40
C LYS A 118 -1.44 3.23 10.13
N PHE A 119 -0.15 3.52 10.11
CA PHE A 119 0.70 3.33 8.93
C PHE A 119 1.23 1.90 8.87
N ASP A 120 0.36 0.99 8.45
CA ASP A 120 0.66 -0.42 8.22
C ASP A 120 0.08 -0.89 6.87
N TRP A 121 0.14 -2.20 6.62
CA TRP A 121 -0.30 -2.80 5.35
C TRP A 121 -1.76 -2.51 4.97
N GLU A 122 -2.61 -2.02 5.88
CA GLU A 122 -3.98 -1.60 5.56
C GLU A 122 -4.06 -0.15 5.06
N ASN A 123 -3.03 0.66 5.27
CA ASN A 123 -2.96 2.06 4.89
C ASN A 123 -2.63 2.21 3.39
N TYR A 124 -3.38 3.06 2.68
CA TYR A 124 -3.19 3.29 1.24
C TYR A 124 -1.88 3.99 0.93
N ILE A 125 -1.44 4.95 1.75
CA ILE A 125 -0.15 5.61 1.59
C ILE A 125 0.97 4.58 1.79
N TYR A 126 0.90 3.75 2.82
CA TYR A 126 1.89 2.69 3.05
C TYR A 126 2.03 1.75 1.85
N LYS A 127 0.90 1.30 1.29
CA LYS A 127 0.85 0.48 0.07
C LYS A 127 1.53 1.18 -1.10
N CYS A 128 1.22 2.45 -1.33
CA CYS A 128 1.77 3.21 -2.44
C CYS A 128 3.25 3.50 -2.26
N VAL A 129 3.71 3.83 -1.04
CA VAL A 129 5.12 4.04 -0.73
C VAL A 129 5.94 2.79 -0.99
N LEU A 130 5.54 1.63 -0.47
CA LEU A 130 6.26 0.38 -0.70
C LEU A 130 6.27 0.00 -2.18
N GLY A 131 5.13 0.08 -2.86
CA GLY A 131 5.02 -0.30 -4.26
C GLY A 131 5.83 0.64 -5.16
N ALA A 132 5.76 1.95 -4.89
CA ALA A 132 6.58 2.95 -5.56
C ALA A 132 8.07 2.67 -5.32
N GLN A 133 8.50 2.57 -4.06
CA GLN A 133 9.90 2.35 -3.72
C GLN A 133 10.46 1.10 -4.43
N TYR A 134 9.84 -0.06 -4.23
CA TYR A 134 10.34 -1.31 -4.80
C TYR A 134 10.39 -1.31 -6.32
N ILE A 135 9.42 -0.68 -6.99
CA ILE A 135 9.41 -0.60 -8.45
C ILE A 135 10.45 0.42 -8.94
N ASN A 136 10.64 1.56 -8.28
CA ASN A 136 11.66 2.55 -8.69
C ASN A 136 13.08 2.04 -8.46
N ASP A 137 13.30 1.29 -7.38
CA ASP A 137 14.60 0.72 -7.03
C ASP A 137 14.98 -0.41 -8.01
N ALA A 138 14.02 -1.27 -8.38
CA ALA A 138 14.27 -2.40 -9.27
C ALA A 138 14.27 -2.03 -10.77
N ILE A 139 13.45 -1.06 -11.19
CA ILE A 139 13.20 -0.75 -12.61
C ILE A 139 13.73 0.64 -12.91
N ALA A 140 14.74 0.75 -13.77
CA ALA A 140 15.32 2.06 -14.13
C ALA A 140 14.46 2.84 -15.15
N ASP A 141 13.81 2.13 -16.07
CA ASP A 141 13.05 2.73 -17.17
C ASP A 141 11.65 3.20 -16.73
N GLN A 142 11.29 4.43 -17.09
CA GLN A 142 10.04 5.05 -16.66
C GLN A 142 8.80 4.39 -17.26
N GLU A 143 8.85 3.96 -18.53
CA GLU A 143 7.70 3.30 -19.17
C GLU A 143 7.46 1.93 -18.52
N TRP A 144 8.54 1.21 -18.21
CA TRP A 144 8.44 -0.05 -17.48
C TRP A 144 7.94 0.14 -16.05
N ARG A 145 8.34 1.19 -15.32
CA ARG A 145 7.77 1.49 -14.00
C ARG A 145 6.24 1.63 -14.06
N GLU A 146 5.73 2.34 -15.05
CA GLU A 146 4.29 2.52 -15.25
C GLU A 146 3.58 1.19 -15.55
N HIS A 147 4.23 0.31 -16.32
CA HIS A 147 3.76 -1.05 -16.55
C HIS A 147 3.67 -1.85 -15.24
N TYR A 148 4.71 -1.83 -14.40
CA TYR A 148 4.70 -2.53 -13.11
C TYR A 148 3.68 -1.94 -12.12
N TYR A 149 3.50 -0.61 -12.08
CA TYR A 149 2.41 0.00 -11.31
C TYR A 149 1.05 -0.52 -11.75
N THR A 150 0.82 -0.57 -13.06
CA THR A 150 -0.43 -1.10 -13.61
C THR A 150 -0.65 -2.55 -13.18
N LEU A 151 0.39 -3.39 -13.28
CA LEU A 151 0.34 -4.80 -12.93
C LEU A 151 0.11 -5.02 -11.42
N LEU A 152 0.75 -4.21 -10.57
CA LEU A 152 0.53 -4.20 -9.13
C LEU A 152 -0.90 -3.79 -8.79
N VAL A 153 -1.41 -2.72 -9.42
CA VAL A 153 -2.79 -2.25 -9.21
C VAL A 153 -3.80 -3.31 -9.67
N ASP A 154 -3.52 -3.95 -10.80
CA ASP A 154 -4.31 -5.08 -11.28
C ASP A 154 -4.18 -6.30 -10.38
N ASN A 155 -3.28 -6.36 -9.40
CA ASN A 155 -3.14 -7.47 -8.47
C ASN A 155 -3.12 -7.02 -6.98
N LEU A 156 -3.79 -5.90 -6.66
CA LEU A 156 -3.78 -5.28 -5.33
C LEU A 156 -4.09 -6.23 -4.17
N ASP A 157 -5.02 -7.16 -4.38
CA ASP A 157 -5.41 -8.09 -3.33
C ASP A 157 -4.29 -9.06 -2.96
N LEU A 158 -3.57 -9.57 -3.95
CA LEU A 158 -2.37 -10.38 -3.75
C LEU A 158 -1.25 -9.52 -3.16
N TYR A 159 -1.03 -8.32 -3.70
CA TYR A 159 -0.04 -7.36 -3.19
C TYR A 159 -0.25 -7.03 -1.70
N ASN A 160 -1.51 -6.81 -1.28
CA ASN A 160 -1.85 -6.58 0.13
C ASN A 160 -1.38 -7.73 1.02
N TYR A 161 -1.45 -8.98 0.55
CA TYR A 161 -0.98 -10.14 1.30
C TYR A 161 0.55 -10.25 1.30
N ILE A 162 1.21 -9.88 0.20
CA ILE A 162 2.68 -9.76 0.16
C ILE A 162 3.13 -8.79 1.26
N ILE A 163 2.63 -7.56 1.27
CA ILE A 163 3.07 -6.56 2.25
C ILE A 163 2.51 -6.80 3.66
N LYS A 164 1.48 -7.63 3.82
CA LYS A 164 0.99 -8.05 5.15
C LYS A 164 2.06 -8.88 5.87
N TYR A 165 2.73 -9.79 5.18
CA TYR A 165 3.78 -10.63 5.75
C TYR A 165 5.14 -9.95 5.65
N GLU A 166 5.76 -9.67 6.80
CA GLU A 166 7.04 -8.94 6.88
C GLU A 166 8.16 -9.57 6.06
N ILE A 167 8.22 -10.91 6.05
CA ILE A 167 9.21 -11.67 5.29
C ILE A 167 9.18 -11.42 3.78
N PHE A 168 8.04 -10.97 3.23
CA PHE A 168 7.86 -10.70 1.80
C PHE A 168 7.97 -9.22 1.44
N ARG A 169 8.20 -8.33 2.42
CA ARG A 169 8.40 -6.89 2.19
C ARG A 169 9.81 -6.62 1.64
N ASN A 170 10.08 -7.08 0.43
CA ASN A 170 11.32 -6.81 -0.29
C ASN A 170 11.04 -6.67 -1.80
N GLU A 171 11.88 -5.91 -2.48
CA GLU A 171 11.72 -5.59 -3.91
C GLU A 171 11.79 -6.85 -4.79
N GLN A 172 12.76 -7.74 -4.55
CA GLN A 172 13.02 -8.90 -5.39
C GLN A 172 11.82 -9.83 -5.44
N PHE A 173 11.24 -10.14 -4.28
CA PHE A 173 10.07 -11.00 -4.19
C PHE A 173 8.86 -10.37 -4.87
N LEU A 174 8.62 -9.06 -4.68
CA LEU A 174 7.53 -8.38 -5.36
C LEU A 174 7.69 -8.46 -6.88
N ILE A 175 8.86 -8.08 -7.41
CA ILE A 175 9.12 -8.07 -8.85
C ILE A 175 9.06 -9.48 -9.44
N ASN A 176 9.64 -10.48 -8.79
CA ASN A 176 9.57 -11.87 -9.26
C ASN A 176 8.11 -12.35 -9.35
N ILE A 177 7.29 -12.04 -8.35
CA ILE A 177 5.86 -12.41 -8.37
C ILE A 177 5.13 -11.67 -9.50
N LEU A 178 5.35 -10.37 -9.68
CA LEU A 178 4.75 -9.61 -10.77
C LEU A 178 5.18 -10.15 -12.14
N ASP A 179 6.46 -10.46 -12.34
CA ASP A 179 6.97 -11.05 -13.58
C ASP A 179 6.30 -12.39 -13.89
N ILE A 180 6.17 -13.27 -12.90
CA ILE A 180 5.47 -14.56 -13.06
C ILE A 180 4.02 -14.32 -13.49
N ILE A 181 3.34 -13.36 -12.87
CA ILE A 181 1.95 -13.02 -13.19
C ILE A 181 1.82 -12.52 -14.63
N TYR A 182 2.73 -11.65 -15.05
CA TYR A 182 2.74 -11.09 -16.41
C TYR A 182 3.07 -12.14 -17.45
N GLU A 183 4.15 -12.90 -17.24
CA GLU A 183 4.66 -13.92 -18.17
C GLU A 183 3.63 -15.03 -18.43
N LEU A 184 2.83 -15.39 -17.41
CA LEU A 184 1.86 -16.48 -17.46
C LEU A 184 0.40 -16.02 -17.54
N ASP A 185 0.14 -14.71 -17.68
CA ASP A 185 -1.20 -14.11 -17.72
C ASP A 185 -2.14 -14.54 -16.56
N LEU A 186 -1.63 -14.49 -15.32
CA LEU A 186 -2.30 -15.09 -14.15
C LEU A 186 -3.25 -14.15 -13.40
N SER A 187 -3.31 -12.86 -13.77
CA SER A 187 -4.06 -11.84 -13.01
C SER A 187 -5.53 -12.23 -12.80
N LYS A 188 -6.18 -12.80 -13.82
CA LYS A 188 -7.56 -13.26 -13.71
C LYS A 188 -7.69 -14.47 -12.78
N ALA A 189 -6.79 -15.45 -12.90
CA ALA A 189 -6.81 -16.66 -12.10
C ALA A 189 -6.60 -16.35 -10.62
N LEU A 190 -5.66 -15.46 -10.30
CA LEU A 190 -5.32 -15.10 -8.91
C LEU A 190 -6.45 -14.34 -8.20
N LYS A 191 -7.28 -13.61 -8.94
CA LYS A 191 -8.48 -12.94 -8.41
C LYS A 191 -9.68 -13.87 -8.22
N ALA A 192 -9.64 -15.07 -8.81
CA ALA A 192 -10.77 -15.98 -8.80
C ALA A 192 -11.12 -16.39 -7.36
N LYS A 193 -12.43 -16.44 -7.07
CA LYS A 193 -12.93 -16.94 -5.80
C LYS A 193 -12.78 -18.46 -5.78
N ILE A 194 -12.31 -18.99 -4.65
CA ILE A 194 -12.26 -20.43 -4.42
C ILE A 194 -13.66 -20.88 -4.01
N THR A 195 -14.22 -21.83 -4.74
CA THR A 195 -15.55 -22.41 -4.49
C THR A 195 -15.43 -23.87 -4.07
N GLY A 196 -16.43 -24.40 -3.35
CA GLY A 196 -16.45 -25.80 -2.94
C GLY A 196 -15.47 -26.19 -1.82
N ARG A 197 -14.86 -25.21 -1.13
CA ARG A 197 -13.92 -25.41 -0.02
C ARG A 197 -14.36 -24.64 1.22
N GLU A 198 -15.34 -25.16 1.93
CA GLU A 198 -15.90 -24.53 3.14
C GLU A 198 -14.87 -24.41 4.28
N ASP A 199 -13.85 -25.26 4.28
CA ASP A 199 -12.75 -25.26 5.25
C ASP A 199 -11.86 -24.02 5.18
N LEU A 200 -11.83 -23.31 4.04
CA LEU A 200 -10.95 -22.17 3.84
C LEU A 200 -11.56 -20.84 4.33
N GLY A 201 -12.88 -20.80 4.57
CA GLY A 201 -13.59 -19.59 4.96
C GLY A 201 -14.35 -18.92 3.81
N LYS A 202 -14.86 -17.71 4.06
CA LYS A 202 -15.69 -16.96 3.11
C LYS A 202 -14.84 -15.97 2.33
N ASP A 203 -15.07 -15.88 1.01
CA ASP A 203 -14.41 -14.94 0.10
C ASP A 203 -12.89 -15.17 -0.09
N GLU A 204 -12.45 -16.42 0.03
CA GLU A 204 -11.08 -16.80 -0.28
C GLU A 204 -10.79 -16.72 -1.78
N ARG A 205 -9.57 -16.28 -2.11
CA ARG A 205 -9.11 -16.10 -3.50
C ARG A 205 -7.80 -16.82 -3.71
N VAL A 206 -7.58 -17.31 -4.92
CA VAL A 206 -6.40 -18.12 -5.27
C VAL A 206 -5.11 -17.38 -4.90
N GLY A 207 -4.96 -16.12 -5.30
CA GLY A 207 -3.74 -15.35 -5.02
C GLY A 207 -3.43 -15.16 -3.53
N ARG A 208 -4.46 -14.95 -2.70
CA ARG A 208 -4.29 -14.86 -1.23
C ARG A 208 -3.73 -16.15 -0.66
N ARG A 209 -4.27 -17.29 -1.14
CA ARG A 209 -3.88 -18.61 -0.68
C ARG A 209 -2.48 -18.99 -1.15
N VAL A 210 -2.06 -18.59 -2.35
CA VAL A 210 -0.68 -18.76 -2.83
C VAL A 210 0.31 -18.07 -1.89
N ILE A 211 0.10 -16.80 -1.56
CA ILE A 211 0.98 -16.08 -0.63
C ILE A 211 0.93 -16.68 0.78
N PHE A 212 -0.24 -17.17 1.21
CA PHE A 212 -0.37 -17.89 2.48
C PHE A 212 0.47 -19.19 2.51
N GLU A 213 0.47 -19.98 1.43
CA GLU A 213 1.31 -21.19 1.36
C GLU A 213 2.80 -20.87 1.38
N PHE A 214 3.23 -19.81 0.68
CA PHE A 214 4.62 -19.31 0.80
C PHE A 214 4.96 -18.93 2.25
N ASN A 215 4.08 -18.22 2.95
CA ASN A 215 4.33 -17.84 4.33
C ASN A 215 4.41 -19.06 5.26
N LYS A 216 3.57 -20.08 5.01
CA LYS A 216 3.53 -21.31 5.79
C LYS A 216 4.75 -22.20 5.55
N SER A 217 5.31 -22.21 4.36
CA SER A 217 6.49 -23.00 4.02
C SER A 217 7.80 -22.34 4.45
N TYR A 218 7.80 -21.06 4.81
CA TYR A 218 8.96 -20.40 5.39
C TYR A 218 9.27 -20.92 6.81
N PRO A 219 10.55 -21.16 7.18
CA PRO A 219 11.78 -20.95 6.42
C PRO A 219 12.26 -22.18 5.63
N VAL A 220 11.46 -23.25 5.51
CA VAL A 220 11.84 -24.45 4.76
C VAL A 220 12.06 -24.10 3.29
N ILE A 221 11.18 -23.25 2.74
CA ILE A 221 11.36 -22.60 1.45
C ILE A 221 11.71 -21.13 1.72
N MET A 222 12.93 -20.74 1.36
CA MET A 222 13.42 -19.36 1.47
C MET A 222 12.91 -18.52 0.30
N SER A 223 11.60 -18.55 0.04
CA SER A 223 10.96 -17.91 -1.12
C SER A 223 11.29 -16.43 -1.33
N PRO A 224 11.51 -15.59 -0.28
CA PRO A 224 11.92 -14.20 -0.49
C PRO A 224 13.31 -14.06 -1.12
N LEU A 225 14.15 -15.11 -1.05
CA LEU A 225 15.52 -15.13 -1.54
C LEU A 225 15.68 -15.89 -2.86
N LEU A 226 14.58 -16.45 -3.39
CA LEU A 226 14.61 -17.20 -4.64
C LEU A 226 14.56 -16.26 -5.82
N GLU A 227 15.36 -16.57 -6.83
CA GLU A 227 15.25 -15.98 -8.16
C GLU A 227 13.94 -16.40 -8.83
N LYS A 228 13.49 -15.60 -9.81
CA LYS A 228 12.21 -15.82 -10.49
C LYS A 228 12.02 -17.25 -11.00
N GLU A 229 13.05 -17.82 -11.63
CA GLU A 229 12.98 -19.15 -12.25
C GLU A 229 12.81 -20.28 -11.22
N ASP A 230 13.36 -20.12 -10.01
CA ASP A 230 13.17 -21.08 -8.90
C ASP A 230 11.85 -20.84 -8.17
N LEU A 231 11.39 -19.59 -8.09
CA LEU A 231 10.14 -19.20 -7.45
C LEU A 231 8.91 -19.65 -8.26
N LYS A 232 9.00 -19.57 -9.60
CA LYS A 232 7.93 -19.89 -10.55
C LYS A 232 7.33 -21.30 -10.39
N PRO A 233 8.10 -22.41 -10.35
CA PRO A 233 7.52 -23.74 -10.17
C PRO A 233 6.77 -23.87 -8.84
N ILE A 234 7.27 -23.26 -7.77
CA ILE A 234 6.63 -23.28 -6.44
C ILE A 234 5.33 -22.46 -6.46
N PHE A 235 5.35 -21.31 -7.12
CA PHE A 235 4.15 -20.48 -7.32
C PHE A 235 3.04 -21.27 -8.02
N MET A 236 3.40 -21.98 -9.10
CA MET A 236 2.47 -22.80 -9.87
C MET A 236 1.99 -24.04 -9.09
N GLU A 237 2.86 -24.65 -8.28
CA GLU A 237 2.47 -25.71 -7.35
C GLU A 237 1.39 -25.21 -6.39
N TYR A 238 1.61 -24.08 -5.71
CA TYR A 238 0.65 -23.53 -4.76
C TYR A 238 -0.65 -23.07 -5.41
N MET A 239 -0.59 -22.55 -6.64
CA MET A 239 -1.80 -22.28 -7.41
C MET A 239 -2.65 -23.54 -7.64
N SER A 240 -2.01 -24.66 -7.98
CA SER A 240 -2.70 -25.93 -8.30
C SER A 240 -3.48 -26.52 -7.12
N TYR A 241 -3.14 -26.13 -5.88
CA TYR A 241 -3.89 -26.56 -4.69
C TYR A 241 -5.31 -25.96 -4.63
N TYR A 242 -5.55 -24.88 -5.37
CA TYR A 242 -6.74 -24.04 -5.29
C TYR A 242 -7.42 -23.82 -6.63
N ASP A 243 -6.70 -24.00 -7.73
CA ASP A 243 -7.24 -23.92 -9.07
C ASP A 243 -7.62 -25.32 -9.59
N GLY A 244 -8.93 -25.60 -9.65
CA GLY A 244 -9.46 -26.85 -10.18
C GLY A 244 -9.27 -27.04 -11.69
N SER A 245 -8.66 -26.07 -12.39
CA SER A 245 -8.35 -26.15 -13.82
C SER A 245 -6.91 -26.61 -14.14
N VAL A 246 -6.04 -26.73 -13.13
CA VAL A 246 -4.64 -27.14 -13.34
C VAL A 246 -4.49 -28.65 -13.17
N VAL A 247 -4.77 -29.39 -14.25
CA VAL A 247 -4.33 -30.79 -14.40
C VAL A 247 -2.95 -30.77 -15.02
N TYR A 248 -1.92 -31.09 -14.25
CA TYR A 248 -0.60 -31.39 -14.83
C TYR A 248 -0.68 -32.75 -15.54
N SER A 249 -0.57 -32.74 -16.86
CA SER A 249 -0.25 -33.91 -17.68
C SER A 249 1.25 -34.02 -17.89
#